data_AF-R8BDR0-F1
#
_entry.id   AF-R8BDR0-F1
#
_cell.length_a   1.000
_cell.length_b   1.000
_cell.length_c   1.000
_cell.angle_alpha   90.00
_cell.angle_beta   90.00
_cell.angle_gamma   90.00
#
_symmetry.space_group_name_H-M   'P 1'
#
loop_
_entity.id
_entity.type
_entity.pdbx_description
1 polymer ?
#
loop_
_entity_poly.entity_id
_entity_poly.type
_entity_poly.pdbx_seq_one_letter_code
_entity_poly.pdbx_strand_id
1 'polypeptide(L)'
;MVVTRLNDNPDFFQTEYPDIKPKVQPHLPPNEKGTEYTIPTVKLSDGTWMMDSYKIAAALDKLHPSPPLDLHSPYQAKVEQIGAKITASIVPLCYSRVPVNVLNEASVDYWYTTRRQRLGMTVQEYEEKNGGEATYAGAEPYIKQMTELLKENEGPFFMGSQVTYADFEWVALLVFFKRVDEAIFTEVMKRTGDEAVHNLLLDACAPWLKRNDY
;
A
#
# COMPACT_ATOMS: atom_id res chain seq x y z
N MET A 1 -2.95 1.80 1.54
CA MET A 1 -2.24 0.96 2.52
C MET A 1 -1.14 1.79 3.18
N VAL A 2 -1.42 2.42 4.33
CA VAL A 2 -0.35 3.02 5.15
C VAL A 2 0.05 1.98 6.17
N VAL A 3 1.15 1.29 5.90
CA VAL A 3 1.78 0.37 6.86
C VAL A 3 2.95 1.15 7.46
N THR A 4 2.74 1.71 8.64
CA THR A 4 3.75 2.42 9.44
C THR A 4 4.59 1.43 10.24
N ARG A 5 5.88 1.72 10.42
CA ARG A 5 6.63 1.21 11.57
C ARG A 5 5.95 1.79 12.81
N LEU A 6 5.60 0.91 13.73
CA LEU A 6 4.72 1.20 14.85
C LEU A 6 5.46 1.74 16.10
N ASN A 7 6.74 2.13 16.00
CA ASN A 7 7.61 2.37 17.17
C ASN A 7 7.93 3.84 17.51
N ASP A 8 7.46 4.83 16.75
CA ASP A 8 7.94 6.22 16.90
C ASP A 8 6.92 7.21 17.49
N ASN A 9 5.84 6.75 18.16
CA ASN A 9 4.98 7.61 19.00
C ASN A 9 4.24 6.80 20.09
N PRO A 10 4.66 6.87 21.37
CA PRO A 10 4.06 6.07 22.44
C PRO A 10 2.66 6.52 22.89
N ASP A 11 2.19 7.71 22.46
CA ASP A 11 0.91 8.28 22.89
C ASP A 11 -0.24 8.03 21.90
N PHE A 12 0.02 7.37 20.77
CA PHE A 12 -1.02 6.96 19.82
C PHE A 12 -1.41 5.50 20.03
N PHE A 13 -2.67 5.26 20.43
CA PHE A 13 -3.28 3.93 20.40
C PHE A 13 -3.46 3.47 18.95
N GLN A 14 -2.39 2.96 18.34
CA GLN A 14 -2.41 2.42 16.99
C GLN A 14 -3.16 1.07 16.98
N THR A 15 -3.99 0.83 15.97
CA THR A 15 -4.72 -0.44 15.85
C THR A 15 -3.79 -1.55 15.36
N GLU A 16 -3.55 -2.54 16.22
CA GLU A 16 -2.80 -3.75 15.89
C GLU A 16 -3.66 -4.76 15.12
N TYR A 17 -3.03 -5.68 14.37
CA TYR A 17 -3.73 -6.70 13.59
C TYR A 17 -4.80 -7.50 14.36
N PRO A 18 -4.53 -8.07 15.56
CA PRO A 18 -5.54 -8.80 16.32
C PRO A 18 -6.72 -7.93 16.76
N ASP A 19 -6.53 -6.61 16.85
CA ASP A 19 -7.56 -5.67 17.30
C ASP A 19 -8.49 -5.18 16.19
N ILE A 20 -8.12 -5.36 14.91
CA ILE A 20 -8.89 -4.78 13.79
C ILE A 20 -10.35 -5.26 13.82
N LYS A 21 -10.56 -6.58 13.84
CA LYS A 21 -11.91 -7.16 13.86
C LYS A 21 -12.73 -6.72 15.07
N PRO A 22 -12.28 -6.90 16.33
CA PRO A 22 -13.08 -6.51 17.48
C PRO A 22 -13.36 -5.00 17.56
N LYS A 23 -12.47 -4.14 17.04
CA LYS A 23 -12.70 -2.69 16.98
C LYS A 23 -13.70 -2.28 15.89
N VAL A 24 -13.66 -2.90 14.72
CA VAL A 24 -14.43 -2.45 13.54
C VAL A 24 -15.80 -3.12 13.43
N GLN A 25 -15.90 -4.41 13.77
CA GLN A 25 -17.14 -5.19 13.64
C GLN A 25 -18.38 -4.58 14.31
N PRO A 26 -18.30 -3.92 15.48
CA PRO A 26 -19.47 -3.29 16.10
C PRO A 26 -20.04 -2.11 15.30
N HIS A 27 -19.30 -1.58 14.32
CA HIS A 27 -19.62 -0.34 13.62
C HIS A 27 -19.87 -0.51 12.13
N LEU A 28 -19.34 -1.57 11.52
CA LEU A 28 -19.42 -1.82 10.08
C LEU A 28 -19.72 -3.29 9.78
N PRO A 29 -20.42 -3.61 8.67
CA PRO A 29 -20.47 -4.96 8.15
C PRO A 29 -19.10 -5.40 7.62
N PRO A 30 -18.86 -6.71 7.45
CA PRO A 30 -17.62 -7.20 6.85
C PRO A 30 -17.51 -6.78 5.38
N ASN A 31 -16.28 -6.72 4.86
CA ASN A 31 -16.01 -6.58 3.43
C ASN A 31 -16.71 -7.68 2.63
N GLU A 32 -17.25 -7.31 1.47
CA GLU A 32 -17.93 -8.25 0.57
C GLU A 32 -17.03 -9.37 0.05
N LYS A 33 -15.71 -9.10 -0.04
CA LYS A 33 -14.70 -10.02 -0.55
C LYS A 33 -13.43 -9.94 0.30
N GLY A 34 -12.74 -11.07 0.42
CA GLY A 34 -11.44 -11.13 1.08
C GLY A 34 -11.51 -11.09 2.61
N THR A 35 -10.61 -10.34 3.24
CA THR A 35 -10.54 -10.22 4.70
C THR A 35 -11.73 -9.40 5.22
N GLU A 36 -12.49 -9.95 6.18
CA GLU A 36 -13.74 -9.35 6.69
C GLU A 36 -13.56 -7.90 7.18
N TYR A 37 -12.52 -7.60 7.95
CA TYR A 37 -12.26 -6.26 8.49
C TYR A 37 -10.80 -5.89 8.27
N THR A 38 -10.56 -4.69 7.74
CA THR A 38 -9.25 -4.24 7.28
C THR A 38 -8.97 -2.80 7.70
N ILE A 39 -7.69 -2.43 7.60
CA ILE A 39 -7.25 -1.04 7.63
C ILE A 39 -6.86 -0.59 6.22
N PRO A 40 -7.00 0.70 5.88
CA PRO A 40 -7.49 1.77 6.74
C PRO A 40 -9.00 1.68 7.01
N THR A 41 -9.36 2.02 8.24
CA THR A 41 -10.73 2.30 8.70
C THR A 41 -10.68 3.61 9.48
N VAL A 42 -11.65 4.49 9.26
CA VAL A 42 -11.75 5.80 9.91
C VAL A 42 -13.10 5.99 10.57
N LYS A 43 -13.14 6.87 11.57
CA LYS A 43 -14.36 7.48 12.08
C LYS A 43 -14.30 8.97 11.73
N LEU A 44 -15.24 9.43 10.91
CA LEU A 44 -15.34 10.83 10.49
C LEU A 44 -15.85 11.71 11.65
N SER A 45 -15.75 13.03 11.48
CA SER A 45 -16.13 14.02 12.50
C SER A 45 -17.61 13.98 12.88
N ASP A 46 -18.47 13.54 11.97
CA ASP A 46 -19.90 13.31 12.20
C ASP A 46 -20.21 11.98 12.92
N GLY A 47 -19.18 11.20 13.24
CA GLY A 47 -19.28 9.90 13.90
C GLY A 47 -19.44 8.71 12.95
N THR A 48 -19.54 8.94 11.64
CA THR A 48 -19.67 7.89 10.63
C THR A 48 -18.40 7.05 10.56
N TRP A 49 -18.55 5.72 10.62
CA TRP A 49 -17.45 4.79 10.39
C TRP A 49 -17.34 4.43 8.91
N MET A 50 -16.13 4.26 8.42
CA MET A 50 -15.86 3.87 7.05
C MET A 50 -14.58 3.05 6.94
N MET A 51 -14.66 1.96 6.17
CA MET A 51 -13.55 1.09 5.77
C MET A 51 -13.45 1.12 4.25
N ASP A 52 -12.29 0.77 3.68
CA ASP A 52 -11.91 0.87 2.26
C ASP A 52 -11.27 2.22 1.91
N SER A 53 -10.00 2.21 1.46
CA SER A 53 -9.23 3.43 1.21
C SER A 53 -9.82 4.31 0.10
N TYR A 54 -10.43 3.72 -0.93
CA TYR A 54 -11.04 4.49 -2.03
C TYR A 54 -12.32 5.18 -1.55
N LYS A 55 -13.16 4.45 -0.78
CA LYS A 55 -14.36 5.04 -0.15
C LYS A 55 -13.99 6.17 0.81
N ILE A 56 -12.97 5.95 1.63
CA ILE A 56 -12.45 6.96 2.56
C ILE A 56 -11.96 8.19 1.81
N ALA A 57 -11.15 8.03 0.76
CA ALA A 57 -10.67 9.14 -0.05
C ALA A 57 -11.83 9.95 -0.68
N ALA A 58 -12.84 9.28 -1.23
CA ALA A 58 -14.02 9.93 -1.79
C ALA A 58 -14.83 10.71 -0.73
N ALA A 59 -14.96 10.16 0.48
CA ALA A 59 -15.63 10.84 1.58
C ALA A 59 -14.85 12.07 2.04
N LEU A 60 -13.51 11.97 2.12
CA LEU A 60 -12.64 13.08 2.51
C LEU A 60 -12.65 14.20 1.47
N ASP A 61 -12.60 13.89 0.17
CA ASP A 61 -12.69 14.89 -0.91
C ASP A 61 -14.03 15.66 -0.84
N LYS A 62 -15.14 14.96 -0.56
CA LYS A 62 -16.45 15.59 -0.35
C LYS A 62 -16.49 16.51 0.89
N LEU A 63 -15.85 16.11 1.99
CA LEU A 63 -15.81 16.89 3.23
C LEU A 63 -14.83 18.07 3.15
N HIS A 64 -13.76 17.92 2.38
CA HIS A 64 -12.66 18.86 2.23
C HIS A 64 -12.31 19.05 0.74
N PRO A 65 -13.14 19.78 -0.03
CA PRO A 65 -12.99 19.88 -1.50
C PRO A 65 -11.80 20.73 -1.95
N SER A 66 -10.98 21.25 -1.03
CA SER A 66 -9.82 22.07 -1.34
C SER A 66 -8.64 21.68 -0.43
N PRO A 67 -7.50 21.23 -0.99
CA PRO A 67 -7.27 21.01 -2.42
C PRO A 67 -8.09 19.81 -2.95
N PRO A 68 -8.54 19.84 -4.23
CA PRO A 68 -9.30 18.73 -4.80
C PRO A 68 -8.40 17.50 -4.99
N LEU A 69 -8.97 16.31 -4.77
CA LEU A 69 -8.35 15.05 -5.10
C LEU A 69 -9.16 14.36 -6.19
N ASP A 70 -8.61 14.27 -7.41
CA ASP A 70 -9.30 13.56 -8.49
C ASP A 70 -9.20 12.03 -8.29
N LEU A 71 -10.34 11.41 -7.98
CA LEU A 71 -10.51 9.96 -7.86
C LEU A 71 -10.93 9.27 -9.17
N HIS A 72 -11.23 10.04 -10.21
CA HIS A 72 -11.83 9.57 -11.47
C HIS A 72 -10.90 9.78 -12.67
N SER A 73 -9.61 9.93 -12.41
CA SER A 73 -8.56 9.94 -13.42
C SER A 73 -8.71 8.75 -14.39
N PRO A 74 -8.51 8.94 -15.71
CA PRO A 74 -8.52 7.85 -16.68
C PRO A 74 -7.43 6.79 -16.43
N TYR A 75 -6.46 7.09 -15.54
CA TYR A 75 -5.39 6.18 -15.13
C TYR A 75 -5.78 5.26 -13.97
N GLN A 76 -6.81 5.61 -13.19
CA GLN A 76 -7.12 4.97 -11.90
C GLN A 76 -7.24 3.44 -12.02
N ALA A 77 -8.11 2.95 -12.90
CA ALA A 77 -8.33 1.52 -13.06
C ALA A 77 -7.09 0.76 -13.60
N LYS A 78 -6.27 1.42 -14.44
CA LYS A 78 -5.05 0.82 -14.99
C LYS A 78 -3.99 0.68 -13.90
N VAL A 79 -3.79 1.73 -13.10
CA VAL A 79 -2.82 1.75 -12.00
C VAL A 79 -3.21 0.71 -10.95
N GLU A 80 -4.49 0.65 -10.56
CA GLU A 80 -4.98 -0.36 -9.62
C GLU A 80 -4.70 -1.79 -10.13
N GLN A 81 -5.07 -2.07 -11.39
CA GLN A 81 -4.89 -3.40 -11.97
C GLN A 81 -3.42 -3.82 -12.07
N ILE A 82 -2.55 -2.92 -12.50
CA ILE A 82 -1.11 -3.20 -12.65
C ILE A 82 -0.45 -3.31 -11.29
N GLY A 83 -0.76 -2.40 -10.36
CA GLY A 83 -0.28 -2.44 -8.98
C GLY A 83 -0.68 -3.73 -8.26
N ALA A 84 -1.88 -4.25 -8.50
CA ALA A 84 -2.33 -5.53 -7.97
C ALA A 84 -1.48 -6.70 -8.52
N LYS A 85 -1.14 -6.70 -9.82
CA LYS A 85 -0.26 -7.73 -10.42
C LYS A 85 1.16 -7.65 -9.88
N ILE A 86 1.73 -6.44 -9.76
CA ILE A 86 3.05 -6.23 -9.14
C ILE A 86 3.05 -6.75 -7.70
N THR A 87 2.04 -6.38 -6.92
CA THR A 87 1.90 -6.83 -5.53
C THR A 87 1.80 -8.34 -5.44
N ALA A 88 0.94 -8.96 -6.24
CA ALA A 88 0.77 -10.41 -6.27
C ALA A 88 2.08 -11.15 -6.60
N SER A 89 2.88 -10.59 -7.52
CA SER A 89 4.19 -11.14 -7.84
C SER A 89 5.18 -10.97 -6.69
N ILE A 90 5.31 -9.79 -6.08
CA ILE A 90 6.35 -9.45 -5.08
C ILE A 90 6.02 -9.93 -3.64
N VAL A 91 4.75 -10.24 -3.36
CA VAL A 91 4.27 -10.68 -2.03
C VAL A 91 5.09 -11.79 -1.35
N PRO A 92 5.60 -12.83 -2.05
CA PRO A 92 6.46 -13.85 -1.44
C PRO A 92 7.66 -13.27 -0.71
N LEU A 93 8.29 -12.25 -1.28
CA LEU A 93 9.41 -11.55 -0.65
C LEU A 93 8.93 -10.73 0.55
N CYS A 94 7.76 -10.11 0.47
CA CYS A 94 7.31 -9.22 1.54
C CYS A 94 6.92 -9.97 2.82
N TYR A 95 6.30 -11.14 2.70
CA TYR A 95 5.61 -11.78 3.83
C TYR A 95 6.51 -12.20 4.99
N SER A 96 7.75 -12.59 4.71
CA SER A 96 8.75 -12.96 5.71
C SER A 96 9.39 -11.74 6.38
N ARG A 97 9.53 -10.61 5.68
CA ARG A 97 10.11 -9.37 6.22
C ARG A 97 9.13 -8.52 7.00
N VAL A 98 7.84 -8.50 6.62
CA VAL A 98 6.80 -7.71 7.31
C VAL A 98 6.84 -7.88 8.85
N PRO A 99 6.78 -9.10 9.43
CA PRO A 99 6.76 -9.27 10.88
C PRO A 99 8.05 -8.81 11.56
N VAL A 100 9.18 -8.72 10.83
CA VAL A 100 10.49 -8.35 11.38
C VAL A 100 10.74 -6.84 11.27
N ASN A 101 10.43 -6.25 10.12
CA ASN A 101 10.86 -4.90 9.78
C ASN A 101 9.79 -3.83 9.99
N VAL A 102 8.53 -4.27 10.20
CA VAL A 102 7.36 -3.39 10.10
C VAL A 102 6.44 -3.52 11.31
N LEU A 103 6.12 -4.76 11.74
CA LEU A 103 5.11 -4.99 12.77
C LEU A 103 5.66 -4.78 14.18
N ASN A 104 4.76 -4.38 15.08
CA ASN A 104 4.96 -4.49 16.52
C ASN A 104 4.81 -5.94 16.97
N GLU A 105 5.41 -6.24 18.11
CA GLU A 105 5.36 -7.57 18.75
C GLU A 105 3.93 -8.11 18.87
N ALA A 106 2.97 -7.27 19.29
CA ALA A 106 1.55 -7.63 19.44
C ALA A 106 0.89 -8.15 18.14
N SER A 107 1.44 -7.79 16.98
CA SER A 107 0.92 -8.16 15.67
C SER A 107 1.61 -9.38 15.04
N VAL A 108 2.76 -9.80 15.58
CA VAL A 108 3.62 -10.84 14.97
C VAL A 108 2.95 -12.21 14.94
N ASP A 109 2.41 -12.68 16.07
CA ASP A 109 1.77 -14.00 16.15
C ASP A 109 0.51 -14.09 15.28
N TYR A 110 -0.27 -13.02 15.24
CA TYR A 110 -1.43 -12.91 14.36
C TYR A 110 -1.00 -13.03 12.89
N TRP A 111 0.08 -12.33 12.50
CA TRP A 111 0.60 -12.37 11.14
C TRP A 111 0.99 -13.80 10.73
N TYR A 112 1.84 -14.46 11.52
CA TYR A 112 2.29 -15.83 11.21
C TYR A 112 1.12 -16.82 11.17
N THR A 113 0.21 -16.75 12.14
CA THR A 113 -0.95 -17.64 12.20
C THR A 113 -1.84 -17.49 10.97
N THR A 114 -2.24 -16.26 10.64
CA THR A 114 -3.15 -16.01 9.52
C THR A 114 -2.50 -16.26 8.17
N ARG A 115 -1.21 -15.97 8.00
CA ARG A 115 -0.49 -16.25 6.75
C ARG A 115 -0.27 -17.74 6.57
N ARG A 116 0.04 -18.48 7.63
CA ARG A 116 0.16 -19.94 7.57
C ARG A 116 -1.16 -20.59 7.16
N GLN A 117 -2.28 -20.17 7.74
CA GLN A 117 -3.61 -20.65 7.34
C GLN A 117 -3.91 -20.35 5.86
N ARG A 118 -3.56 -19.15 5.39
CA ARG A 118 -3.78 -18.73 4.00
C ARG A 118 -2.90 -19.48 2.99
N LEU A 119 -1.64 -19.72 3.33
CA LEU A 119 -0.64 -20.28 2.42
C LEU A 119 -0.54 -21.81 2.49
N GLY A 120 -1.00 -22.42 3.59
CA GLY A 120 -0.76 -23.84 3.90
C GLY A 120 0.68 -24.16 4.28
N MET A 121 1.55 -23.16 4.43
CA MET A 121 2.98 -23.26 4.78
C MET A 121 3.43 -22.01 5.54
N THR A 122 4.63 -22.02 6.11
CA THR A 122 5.22 -20.83 6.76
C THR A 122 5.56 -19.74 5.73
N VAL A 123 5.73 -18.49 6.19
CA VAL A 123 6.13 -17.40 5.29
C VAL A 123 7.57 -17.54 4.80
N GLN A 124 8.42 -18.21 5.58
CA GLN A 124 9.80 -18.55 5.20
C GLN A 124 9.81 -19.59 4.07
N GLU A 125 9.09 -20.71 4.22
CA GLU A 125 8.96 -21.72 3.15
C GLU A 125 8.33 -21.11 1.89
N TYR A 126 7.36 -20.21 2.06
CA TYR A 126 6.74 -19.50 0.95
C TYR A 126 7.72 -18.62 0.18
N GLU A 127 8.58 -17.89 0.89
CA GLU A 127 9.66 -17.12 0.27
C GLU A 127 10.69 -18.04 -0.39
N GLU A 128 11.18 -19.08 0.28
CA GLU A 128 12.17 -20.00 -0.27
C GLU A 128 11.70 -20.63 -1.59
N LYS A 129 10.41 -20.94 -1.69
CA LYS A 129 9.81 -21.55 -2.88
C LYS A 129 9.48 -20.55 -3.99
N ASN A 130 9.08 -19.33 -3.66
CA ASN A 130 8.47 -18.39 -4.62
C ASN A 130 9.15 -17.01 -4.67
N GLY A 131 10.22 -16.83 -3.91
CA GLY A 131 11.03 -15.62 -3.78
C GLY A 131 12.20 -15.55 -4.78
N GLY A 132 13.11 -14.62 -4.53
CA GLY A 132 14.33 -14.41 -5.32
C GLY A 132 14.10 -13.82 -6.70
N GLU A 133 15.03 -14.11 -7.63
CA GLU A 133 15.05 -13.54 -8.98
C GLU A 133 13.79 -13.85 -9.79
N ALA A 134 13.26 -15.07 -9.68
CA ALA A 134 12.07 -15.47 -10.44
C ALA A 134 10.85 -14.61 -10.10
N THR A 135 10.72 -14.18 -8.84
CA THR A 135 9.68 -13.24 -8.38
C THR A 135 9.81 -11.90 -9.08
N TYR A 136 11.02 -11.34 -9.09
CA TYR A 136 11.27 -10.03 -9.69
C TYR A 136 11.10 -10.08 -11.20
N ALA A 137 11.62 -11.11 -11.87
CA ALA A 137 11.44 -11.33 -13.29
C ALA A 137 9.95 -11.49 -13.68
N GLY A 138 9.16 -12.15 -12.81
CA GLY A 138 7.70 -12.26 -13.00
C GLY A 138 6.94 -10.95 -12.78
N ALA A 139 7.46 -10.03 -11.97
CA ALA A 139 6.89 -8.70 -11.75
C ALA A 139 7.31 -7.68 -12.82
N GLU A 140 8.50 -7.84 -13.39
CA GLU A 140 9.16 -6.88 -14.27
C GLU A 140 8.32 -6.38 -15.45
N PRO A 141 7.56 -7.23 -16.19
CA PRO A 141 6.69 -6.74 -17.26
C PRO A 141 5.65 -5.73 -16.77
N TYR A 142 5.09 -5.94 -15.58
CA TYR A 142 4.09 -5.04 -15.00
C TYR A 142 4.73 -3.76 -14.43
N ILE A 143 5.93 -3.87 -13.87
CA ILE A 143 6.71 -2.72 -13.41
C ILE A 143 7.05 -1.80 -14.61
N LYS A 144 7.48 -2.38 -15.74
CA LYS A 144 7.71 -1.62 -16.98
C LYS A 144 6.42 -1.03 -17.54
N GLN A 145 5.30 -1.77 -17.49
CA GLN A 145 4.00 -1.24 -17.89
C GLN A 145 3.58 -0.03 -17.04
N MET A 146 3.84 -0.03 -15.73
CA MET A 146 3.60 1.13 -14.87
C MET A 146 4.47 2.33 -15.27
N THR A 147 5.72 2.06 -15.64
CA THR A 147 6.67 3.08 -16.14
C THR A 147 6.18 3.71 -17.43
N GLU A 148 5.69 2.90 -18.37
CA GLU A 148 5.11 3.38 -19.63
C GLU A 148 3.91 4.29 -19.39
N LEU A 149 3.01 3.91 -18.47
CA LEU A 149 1.86 4.74 -18.07
C LEU A 149 2.28 6.08 -17.48
N LEU A 150 3.29 6.09 -16.60
CA LEU A 150 3.78 7.31 -15.97
C LEU A 150 4.44 8.26 -16.98
N LYS A 151 4.90 7.74 -18.12
CA LYS A 151 5.55 8.50 -19.20
C LYS A 151 4.59 8.96 -20.30
N GLU A 152 3.30 8.63 -20.23
CA GLU A 152 2.32 9.05 -21.24
C GLU A 152 2.14 10.58 -21.29
N ASN A 153 2.39 11.28 -20.17
CA ASN A 153 2.26 12.72 -20.06
C ASN A 153 3.56 13.36 -19.55
N GLU A 154 3.80 14.62 -19.91
CA GLU A 154 4.89 15.41 -19.34
C GLU A 154 4.54 15.85 -17.91
N GLY A 155 5.40 15.49 -16.96
CA GLY A 155 5.28 15.89 -15.56
C GLY A 155 5.53 14.74 -14.58
N PRO A 156 5.43 15.00 -13.28
CA PRO A 156 5.69 14.00 -12.25
C PRO A 156 4.57 12.96 -12.06
N PHE A 157 3.34 13.26 -12.48
CA PHE A 157 2.14 12.46 -12.19
C PHE A 157 1.62 11.74 -13.44
N PHE A 158 0.76 10.73 -13.25
CA PHE A 158 0.11 10.04 -14.38
C PHE A 158 -0.68 11.00 -15.28
N MET A 159 -1.29 12.04 -14.72
CA MET A 159 -1.97 13.12 -15.44
C MET A 159 -1.03 14.32 -15.76
N GLY A 160 0.27 14.09 -15.81
CA GLY A 160 1.30 15.11 -16.04
C GLY A 160 1.52 16.00 -14.82
N SER A 161 0.86 17.17 -14.78
CA SER A 161 1.04 18.15 -13.70
C SER A 161 0.00 18.06 -12.58
N GLN A 162 -1.08 17.30 -12.78
CA GLN A 162 -2.16 17.14 -11.80
C GLN A 162 -1.98 15.85 -11.00
N VAL A 163 -1.89 15.96 -9.68
CA VAL A 163 -1.91 14.81 -8.77
C VAL A 163 -3.32 14.23 -8.68
N THR A 164 -3.40 12.91 -8.65
CA THR A 164 -4.64 12.14 -8.58
C THR A 164 -4.51 11.01 -7.56
N TYR A 165 -5.61 10.34 -7.22
CA TYR A 165 -5.56 9.20 -6.32
C TYR A 165 -4.69 8.04 -6.86
N ALA A 166 -4.60 7.90 -8.19
CA ALA A 166 -3.77 6.89 -8.85
C ALA A 166 -2.28 7.06 -8.51
N ASP A 167 -1.80 8.30 -8.43
CA ASP A 167 -0.43 8.61 -8.03
C ASP A 167 -0.15 8.14 -6.61
N PHE A 168 -1.09 8.39 -5.69
CA PHE A 168 -0.98 7.96 -4.29
C PHE A 168 -1.05 6.45 -4.11
N GLU A 169 -1.80 5.72 -4.93
CA GLU A 169 -1.79 4.25 -4.89
C GLU A 169 -0.43 3.68 -5.26
N TRP A 170 0.16 4.17 -6.35
CA TRP A 170 1.47 3.70 -6.79
C TRP A 170 2.58 4.09 -5.80
N VAL A 171 2.58 5.35 -5.37
CA VAL A 171 3.53 5.85 -4.35
C VAL A 171 3.39 5.07 -3.05
N ALA A 172 2.17 4.77 -2.59
CA ALA A 172 1.97 3.98 -1.38
C ALA A 172 2.57 2.57 -1.50
N LEU A 173 2.49 1.95 -2.68
CA LEU A 173 3.09 0.63 -2.93
C LEU A 173 4.62 0.69 -2.93
N LEU A 174 5.23 1.69 -3.58
CA LEU A 174 6.68 1.91 -3.56
C LEU A 174 7.21 2.16 -2.15
N VAL A 175 6.54 3.03 -1.39
CA VAL A 175 6.89 3.32 0.01
C VAL A 175 6.69 2.09 0.89
N PHE A 176 5.66 1.28 0.65
CA PHE A 176 5.49 0.01 1.34
C PHE A 176 6.66 -0.94 1.11
N PHE A 177 7.09 -1.14 -0.14
CA PHE A 177 8.27 -1.97 -0.43
C PHE A 177 9.50 -1.46 0.31
N LYS A 178 9.75 -0.15 0.29
CA LYS A 178 10.88 0.47 0.99
C LYS A 178 10.83 0.24 2.51
N ARG A 179 9.65 0.28 3.10
CA ARG A 179 9.45 0.04 4.55
C ARG A 179 9.61 -1.44 4.93
N VAL A 180 9.14 -2.34 4.06
CA VAL A 180 9.30 -3.78 4.26
C VAL A 180 10.77 -4.16 4.18
N ASP A 181 11.45 -3.74 3.12
CA ASP A 181 12.88 -4.01 2.91
C ASP A 181 13.42 -3.07 1.82
N GLU A 182 14.45 -2.29 2.14
CA GLU A 182 15.07 -1.37 1.18
C GLU A 182 15.66 -2.10 -0.04
N ALA A 183 16.07 -3.36 0.11
CA ALA A 183 16.53 -4.17 -1.00
C ALA A 183 15.41 -4.50 -2.00
N ILE A 184 14.18 -4.74 -1.51
CA ILE A 184 13.01 -4.97 -2.37
C ILE A 184 12.69 -3.70 -3.15
N PHE A 185 12.65 -2.55 -2.49
CA PHE A 185 12.43 -1.27 -3.16
C PHE A 185 13.49 -1.00 -4.23
N THR A 186 14.77 -1.15 -3.87
CA THR A 186 15.89 -0.92 -4.78
C THR A 186 15.78 -1.81 -6.01
N GLU A 187 15.44 -3.08 -5.85
CA GLU A 187 15.32 -4.02 -6.97
C GLU A 187 14.10 -3.74 -7.85
N VAL A 188 12.96 -3.34 -7.26
CA VAL A 188 11.79 -2.88 -8.00
C VAL A 188 12.12 -1.64 -8.82
N MET A 189 12.81 -0.65 -8.23
CA MET A 189 13.22 0.58 -8.91
C MET A 189 14.12 0.28 -10.11
N LYS A 190 15.14 -0.57 -9.95
CA LYS A 190 16.01 -0.99 -11.06
C LYS A 190 15.24 -1.58 -12.24
N ARG A 191 14.13 -2.27 -11.97
CA ARG A 191 13.32 -2.95 -12.98
C ARG A 191 12.26 -2.08 -13.65
N THR A 192 12.10 -0.84 -13.20
CA THR A 192 11.30 0.18 -13.91
C THR A 192 11.84 0.43 -15.32
N GLY A 193 13.15 0.29 -15.52
CA GLY A 193 13.82 0.71 -16.76
C GLY A 193 13.97 2.23 -16.88
N ASP A 194 13.40 2.99 -15.95
CA ASP A 194 13.53 4.44 -15.83
C ASP A 194 13.26 4.87 -14.38
N GLU A 195 14.29 4.74 -13.54
CA GLU A 195 14.18 5.11 -12.11
C GLU A 195 13.89 6.61 -11.94
N ALA A 196 14.33 7.44 -12.88
CA ALA A 196 14.23 8.89 -12.77
C ALA A 196 12.78 9.37 -12.75
N VAL A 197 11.89 8.79 -13.58
CA VAL A 197 10.46 9.18 -13.58
C VAL A 197 9.75 8.79 -12.29
N HIS A 198 10.17 7.68 -11.66
CA HIS A 198 9.62 7.22 -10.38
C HIS A 198 10.14 8.07 -9.21
N ASN A 199 11.42 8.44 -9.23
CA ASN A 199 11.98 9.36 -8.25
C ASN A 199 11.32 10.74 -8.35
N LEU A 200 11.06 11.23 -9.56
CA LEU A 200 10.33 12.49 -9.78
C LEU A 200 8.91 12.43 -9.18
N LEU A 201 8.18 11.33 -9.38
CA LEU A 201 6.88 11.10 -8.75
C LEU A 201 6.98 11.07 -7.22
N LEU A 202 7.95 10.34 -6.67
CA LEU A 202 8.17 10.25 -5.21
C LEU A 202 8.51 11.61 -4.60
N ASP A 203 9.35 12.41 -5.26
CA ASP A 203 9.74 13.75 -4.81
C ASP A 203 8.54 14.70 -4.85
N ALA A 204 7.74 14.67 -5.92
CA ALA A 204 6.51 15.44 -6.03
C ALA A 204 5.51 15.05 -4.93
N CYS A 205 5.45 13.77 -4.56
CA CYS A 205 4.59 13.25 -3.50
C CYS A 205 5.16 13.43 -2.07
N ALA A 206 6.43 13.83 -1.92
CA ALA A 206 7.12 13.89 -0.64
C ALA A 206 6.40 14.72 0.44
N PRO A 207 5.72 15.84 0.14
CA PRO A 207 4.95 16.58 1.14
C PRO A 207 3.86 15.75 1.83
N TRP A 208 3.16 14.88 1.10
CA TRP A 208 2.10 14.00 1.64
C TRP A 208 2.65 12.75 2.33
N LEU A 209 3.93 12.43 2.14
CA LEU A 209 4.62 11.33 2.82
C LEU A 209 5.19 11.72 4.19
N LYS A 210 5.24 13.02 4.50
CA LYS A 210 5.64 13.50 5.82
C LYS A 210 4.63 13.01 6.86
N ARG A 211 5.15 12.47 7.96
CA ARG A 211 4.31 12.09 9.10
C ARG A 211 3.77 13.36 9.74
N ASN A 212 2.46 13.44 9.88
CA ASN A 212 1.79 14.43 10.72
C ASN A 212 1.68 13.81 12.11
N ASP A 213 2.65 14.06 12.98
CA ASP A 213 2.69 13.58 14.36
C ASP A 213 2.04 14.55 15.35
N TYR A 214 0.89 15.09 14.97
CA TYR A 214 0.04 15.91 15.84
C TYR A 214 -0.76 15.06 16.82
#